data_AF-A0AAN9E9D7-F1
#
_entry.id   AF-A0AAN9E9D7-F1
#
_cell.length_a   1.000
_cell.length_b   1.000
_cell.length_c   1.000
_cell.angle_alpha   90.00
_cell.angle_beta   90.00
_cell.angle_gamma   90.00
#
_symmetry.space_group_name_H-M   'P 1'
#
loop_
_entity.id
_entity.type
_entity.pdbx_description
1 polymer ?
#
loop_
_entity_poly.entity_id
_entity_poly.type
_entity_poly.pdbx_seq_one_letter_code
_entity_poly.pdbx_strand_id
1 'polypeptide(L)'
;MAKEAKLFASQGGPIILAQTENEYGNVMGDFKDPVKTSAYIKWCAQLAVAQNIGVPWIMCQQSDAPQPMINTCNGHYCDQFKPNNPKSPKMFTDNWIGWFQKWGEKAPHRTAEDSAFSIARFFQTGGILNNYYMYHGGTNFGRTSGGPYITTSYDCDAPLDEYGNLNQPKWGHLKQLHAAIKLGEKILTNGTSIDKDFGNGVWLTTYTNNATGERFCFLINSYANKDANVELMQDGKYFVPAWSVTILDGCNKEVFNTAKVNTQTSILVKKSDDRTTNINRSWKPEPIKDTLKGEGKFKAPRLLEQKDLTLDASDYLWYMTTVAIKDTTIWNNATLPVGTMGHTLHGYVNKRRVGYQFSQKGNSFTYEKHVSLKNRTNVITLLSAIVGLANYGYGFDMKKTGIAGGPVQLVGKNNETIDLSNNLWSYKVGLNGEKKRLYDLQPRIGVSWVNGASKTNPVERPMTWYKTDFNSPFGTNPVVVDMQGMGKGHAWVNGPSIGRYWPSFISSADGCSDTCDYRGDYKLEKKCSTNCGEPS
;
A
#
# COMPACT_ATOMS: atom_id res chain seq x y z
N MET A 1 18.00 -0.20 -22.31
CA MET A 1 17.07 0.94 -22.21
C MET A 1 17.69 2.18 -21.54
N ALA A 2 17.89 2.24 -20.21
CA ALA A 2 18.38 3.48 -19.56
C ALA A 2 19.79 3.94 -20.01
N LYS A 3 20.73 2.99 -20.13
CA LYS A 3 22.10 3.26 -20.63
C LYS A 3 22.13 3.69 -22.10
N GLU A 4 21.32 3.04 -22.95
CA GLU A 4 21.19 3.39 -24.37
C GLU A 4 20.57 4.78 -24.54
N ALA A 5 19.61 5.13 -23.67
CA ALA A 5 18.97 6.45 -23.62
C ALA A 5 19.82 7.53 -22.92
N LYS A 6 21.06 7.21 -22.51
CA LYS A 6 21.99 8.14 -21.84
C LYS A 6 21.44 8.76 -20.56
N LEU A 7 20.70 7.99 -19.76
CA LEU A 7 20.05 8.51 -18.55
C LEU A 7 20.92 8.47 -17.30
N PHE A 8 22.09 7.82 -17.32
CA PHE A 8 23.02 7.82 -16.20
C PHE A 8 23.84 9.10 -16.13
N ALA A 9 24.17 9.56 -14.91
CA ALA A 9 24.97 10.77 -14.68
C ALA A 9 26.37 10.69 -15.34
N SER A 10 26.95 9.49 -15.41
CA SER A 10 28.17 9.21 -16.17
C SER A 10 28.06 9.49 -17.68
N GLN A 11 26.83 9.59 -18.20
CA GLN A 11 26.49 9.91 -19.59
C GLN A 11 25.85 11.30 -19.74
N GLY A 12 25.78 12.10 -18.67
CA GLY A 12 25.11 13.39 -18.63
C GLY A 12 23.61 13.37 -18.26
N GLY A 13 23.07 12.20 -17.90
CA GLY A 13 21.68 12.05 -17.48
C GLY A 13 21.45 12.22 -15.95
N PRO A 14 20.20 12.09 -15.47
CA PRO A 14 19.87 12.37 -14.07
C PRO A 14 20.09 11.20 -13.09
N ILE A 15 20.31 9.96 -13.56
CA ILE A 15 20.40 8.80 -12.67
C ILE A 15 21.78 8.75 -12.01
N ILE A 16 21.83 9.01 -10.69
CA ILE A 16 23.06 9.06 -9.89
C ILE A 16 23.34 7.80 -9.06
N LEU A 17 22.33 6.94 -8.87
CA LEU A 17 22.40 5.70 -8.10
C LEU A 17 21.44 4.69 -8.74
N ALA A 18 21.74 3.40 -8.59
CA ALA A 18 20.81 2.33 -8.93
C ALA A 18 20.77 1.30 -7.79
N GLN A 19 19.61 0.69 -7.56
CA GLN A 19 19.44 -0.36 -6.55
C GLN A 19 19.29 -1.72 -7.23
N THR A 20 19.96 -2.73 -6.67
CA THR A 20 19.68 -4.13 -7.00
C THR A 20 19.03 -4.82 -5.80
N GLU A 21 18.01 -5.61 -6.08
CA GLU A 21 17.10 -6.18 -5.08
C GLU A 21 16.38 -5.14 -4.19
N ASN A 22 15.50 -5.60 -3.31
CA ASN A 22 14.86 -4.77 -2.31
C ASN A 22 14.63 -5.52 -1.00
N GLU A 23 15.26 -5.07 0.08
CA GLU A 23 15.09 -5.58 1.45
C GLU A 23 15.27 -7.09 1.63
N TYR A 24 16.05 -7.74 0.76
CA TYR A 24 16.24 -9.19 0.82
C TYR A 24 16.86 -9.65 2.15
N GLY A 25 17.73 -8.83 2.76
CA GLY A 25 18.31 -9.12 4.07
C GLY A 25 17.27 -9.27 5.19
N ASN A 26 16.07 -8.70 5.04
CA ASN A 26 14.97 -8.89 6.00
C ASN A 26 14.36 -10.30 5.93
N VAL A 27 14.48 -11.00 4.79
CA VAL A 27 13.83 -12.31 4.56
C VAL A 27 14.81 -13.46 4.39
N MET A 28 16.11 -13.17 4.21
CA MET A 28 17.11 -14.20 3.91
C MET A 28 17.23 -15.29 4.98
N GLY A 29 16.94 -14.97 6.25
CA GLY A 29 16.97 -15.93 7.35
C GLY A 29 15.91 -17.02 7.25
N ASP A 30 14.75 -16.69 6.67
CA ASP A 30 13.60 -17.61 6.58
C ASP A 30 13.81 -18.75 5.57
N PHE A 31 14.75 -18.59 4.63
CA PHE A 31 15.14 -19.64 3.70
C PHE A 31 15.87 -20.82 4.38
N LYS A 32 16.42 -20.62 5.58
CA LYS A 32 17.17 -21.63 6.35
C LYS A 32 18.32 -22.30 5.56
N ASP A 33 18.87 -21.59 4.57
CA ASP A 33 19.99 -22.02 3.74
C ASP A 33 20.95 -20.84 3.53
N PRO A 34 21.79 -20.51 4.53
CA PRO A 34 22.66 -19.32 4.48
C PRO A 34 23.68 -19.37 3.35
N VAL A 35 24.05 -20.57 2.88
CA VAL A 35 24.96 -20.73 1.74
C VAL A 35 24.28 -20.25 0.46
N LYS A 36 23.04 -20.68 0.20
CA LYS A 36 22.31 -20.25 -1.00
C LYS A 36 21.90 -18.78 -0.95
N THR A 37 21.45 -18.28 0.19
CA THR A 37 21.04 -16.86 0.28
C THR A 37 22.23 -15.92 0.13
N SER A 38 23.39 -16.26 0.71
CA SER A 38 24.63 -15.52 0.48
C SER A 38 25.09 -15.61 -0.98
N ALA A 39 24.99 -16.80 -1.60
CA ALA A 39 25.32 -16.97 -3.02
C ALA A 39 24.42 -16.13 -3.94
N TYR A 40 23.12 -16.05 -3.65
CA TYR A 40 22.16 -15.21 -4.38
C TYR A 40 22.52 -13.72 -4.28
N ILE A 41 22.79 -13.20 -3.10
CA ILE A 41 23.16 -11.78 -2.94
C ILE A 41 24.48 -11.45 -3.63
N LYS A 42 25.48 -12.34 -3.57
CA LYS A 42 26.72 -12.19 -4.33
C LYS A 42 26.47 -12.18 -5.84
N TRP A 43 25.61 -13.07 -6.32
CA TRP A 43 25.22 -13.12 -7.73
C TRP A 43 24.49 -11.83 -8.17
N CYS A 44 23.54 -11.33 -7.39
CA CYS A 44 22.84 -10.06 -7.66
C CYS A 44 23.83 -8.89 -7.81
N ALA A 45 24.76 -8.76 -6.87
CA ALA A 45 25.78 -7.72 -6.91
C ALA A 45 26.72 -7.86 -8.12
N GLN A 46 27.17 -9.08 -8.43
CA GLN A 46 28.01 -9.33 -9.61
C GLN A 46 27.28 -8.99 -10.91
N LEU A 47 26.02 -9.38 -11.03
CA LEU A 47 25.17 -9.07 -12.19
C LEU A 47 24.99 -7.55 -12.36
N ALA A 48 24.72 -6.84 -11.25
CA ALA A 48 24.55 -5.39 -11.24
C ALA A 48 25.83 -4.66 -11.67
N VAL A 49 26.99 -5.04 -11.12
CA VAL A 49 28.29 -4.46 -11.51
C VAL A 49 28.61 -4.73 -12.98
N ALA A 50 28.31 -5.93 -13.49
CA ALA A 50 28.55 -6.29 -14.88
C ALA A 50 27.78 -5.42 -15.89
N GLN A 51 26.69 -4.76 -15.48
CA GLN A 51 25.96 -3.81 -16.34
C GLN A 51 26.80 -2.57 -16.69
N ASN A 52 27.84 -2.28 -15.88
CA ASN A 52 28.78 -1.18 -16.08
C ASN A 52 28.06 0.16 -16.38
N ILE A 53 27.20 0.59 -15.47
CA ILE A 53 26.33 1.78 -15.63
C ILE A 53 27.05 3.10 -15.28
N GLY A 54 28.27 3.02 -14.75
CA GLY A 54 29.11 4.19 -14.43
C GLY A 54 28.65 5.03 -13.22
N VAL A 55 27.68 4.53 -12.43
CA VAL A 55 27.24 5.13 -11.17
C VAL A 55 27.19 4.06 -10.07
N PRO A 56 27.22 4.43 -8.77
CA PRO A 56 27.21 3.46 -7.68
C PRO A 56 25.92 2.63 -7.61
N TRP A 57 26.06 1.41 -7.09
CA TRP A 57 24.96 0.51 -6.78
C TRP A 57 24.71 0.44 -5.28
N ILE A 58 23.44 0.34 -4.91
CA ILE A 58 23.00 0.23 -3.51
C ILE A 58 22.15 -1.02 -3.28
N MET A 59 22.06 -1.46 -2.02
CA MET A 59 21.15 -2.52 -1.56
C MET A 59 20.54 -2.13 -0.21
N CYS A 60 19.23 -1.91 -0.15
CA CYS A 60 18.54 -1.56 1.09
C CYS A 60 18.35 -2.76 2.02
N GLN A 61 18.46 -2.53 3.33
CA GLN A 61 18.33 -3.55 4.39
C GLN A 61 19.18 -4.82 4.14
N GLN A 62 20.39 -4.64 3.59
CA GLN A 62 21.31 -5.74 3.29
C GLN A 62 22.61 -5.60 4.09
N SER A 63 22.67 -6.17 5.29
CA SER A 63 23.82 -6.03 6.20
C SER A 63 25.11 -6.63 5.65
N ASP A 64 25.03 -7.70 4.86
CA ASP A 64 26.15 -8.39 4.21
C ASP A 64 26.34 -8.00 2.73
N ALA A 65 25.86 -6.82 2.31
CA ALA A 65 26.02 -6.35 0.93
C ALA A 65 27.50 -6.41 0.49
N PRO A 66 27.83 -7.16 -0.58
CA PRO A 66 29.20 -7.36 -1.01
C PRO A 66 29.72 -6.09 -1.70
N GLN A 67 31.01 -5.81 -1.53
CA GLN A 67 31.64 -4.68 -2.21
C GLN A 67 31.59 -4.87 -3.75
N PRO A 68 31.35 -3.81 -4.55
CA PRO A 68 31.30 -2.40 -4.17
C PRO A 68 29.89 -1.87 -3.84
N MET A 69 28.92 -2.72 -3.51
CA MET A 69 27.56 -2.26 -3.15
C MET A 69 27.59 -1.43 -1.86
N ILE A 70 26.79 -0.37 -1.82
CA ILE A 70 26.54 0.43 -0.62
C ILE A 70 25.26 -0.09 0.03
N ASN A 71 25.34 -0.59 1.27
CA ASN A 71 24.13 -0.94 2.01
C ASN A 71 23.46 0.31 2.58
N THR A 72 22.12 0.31 2.58
CA THR A 72 21.32 1.48 3.01
C THR A 72 20.25 1.07 4.01
N CYS A 73 19.62 2.06 4.63
CA CYS A 73 18.59 1.85 5.64
C CYS A 73 17.21 2.35 5.20
N ASN A 74 16.18 1.63 5.63
CA ASN A 74 14.78 1.95 5.47
C ASN A 74 14.11 2.00 6.85
N GLY A 75 13.09 2.84 7.02
CA GLY A 75 12.39 2.92 8.29
C GLY A 75 11.78 4.28 8.59
N HIS A 76 11.21 4.40 9.79
CA HIS A 76 10.84 5.71 10.32
C HIS A 76 12.05 6.52 10.82
N TYR A 77 13.10 5.82 11.28
CA TYR A 77 14.36 6.39 11.79
C TYR A 77 15.54 5.49 11.38
N CYS A 78 16.65 6.09 10.93
CA CYS A 78 17.89 5.40 10.58
C CYS A 78 19.13 6.16 11.09
N ASP A 79 18.97 7.03 12.09
CA ASP A 79 20.09 7.75 12.70
C ASP A 79 21.14 6.81 13.34
N GLN A 80 20.72 5.63 13.80
CA GLN A 80 21.65 4.63 14.36
C GLN A 80 22.26 3.68 13.31
N PHE A 81 21.81 3.74 12.06
CA PHE A 81 22.34 2.89 11.00
C PHE A 81 23.82 3.18 10.72
N LYS A 82 24.61 2.13 10.54
CA LYS A 82 26.01 2.21 10.12
C LYS A 82 26.20 1.33 8.87
N PRO A 83 26.77 1.87 7.77
CA PRO A 83 27.14 1.05 6.63
C PRO A 83 28.09 -0.08 7.03
N ASN A 84 28.03 -1.19 6.31
CA ASN A 84 28.85 -2.37 6.58
C ASN A 84 30.33 -2.19 6.19
N ASN A 85 30.64 -1.13 5.44
CA ASN A 85 31.97 -0.71 5.08
C ASN A 85 32.19 0.74 5.55
N PRO A 86 33.24 1.03 6.36
CA PRO A 86 33.52 2.39 6.85
C PRO A 86 33.83 3.41 5.74
N LYS A 87 34.15 2.95 4.52
CA LYS A 87 34.33 3.83 3.34
C LYS A 87 33.03 4.13 2.59
N SER A 88 31.92 3.49 2.96
CA SER A 88 30.62 3.71 2.33
C SER A 88 29.88 4.85 3.02
N PRO A 89 29.16 5.70 2.25
CA PRO A 89 28.31 6.74 2.82
C PRO A 89 27.10 6.16 3.56
N LYS A 90 26.66 6.85 4.61
CA LYS A 90 25.43 6.53 5.35
C LYS A 90 24.21 7.09 4.60
N MET A 91 23.39 6.21 4.04
CA MET A 91 22.24 6.56 3.20
C MET A 91 20.92 5.97 3.74
N PHE A 92 19.85 6.78 3.68
CA PHE A 92 18.49 6.46 4.09
C PHE A 92 17.61 6.44 2.83
N THR A 93 17.37 5.23 2.30
CA THR A 93 16.68 5.03 1.03
C THR A 93 15.17 5.12 1.14
N ASP A 94 14.56 4.62 2.21
CA ASP A 94 13.10 4.73 2.40
C ASP A 94 12.76 5.30 3.77
N ASN A 95 12.75 6.63 3.89
CA ASN A 95 12.22 7.33 5.06
C ASN A 95 10.70 7.33 5.03
N TRP A 96 10.10 6.44 5.81
CA TRP A 96 8.66 6.25 5.92
C TRP A 96 8.01 7.42 6.64
N ILE A 97 7.62 8.45 5.89
CA ILE A 97 7.01 9.68 6.43
C ILE A 97 5.48 9.61 6.57
N GLY A 98 4.95 8.40 6.49
CA GLY A 98 3.57 7.98 6.66
C GLY A 98 3.49 6.48 6.37
N TRP A 99 2.34 5.99 5.92
CA TRP A 99 2.18 4.57 5.59
C TRP A 99 1.03 4.31 4.62
N PHE A 100 1.06 3.20 3.91
CA PHE A 100 -0.04 2.80 3.03
C PHE A 100 -1.25 2.34 3.84
N GLN A 101 -2.44 2.44 3.25
CA GLN A 101 -3.68 1.99 3.86
C GLN A 101 -4.14 0.66 3.24
N LYS A 102 -4.72 -0.23 4.04
CA LYS A 102 -5.42 -1.42 3.54
C LYS A 102 -6.93 -1.26 3.68
N TRP A 103 -7.68 -2.00 2.87
CA TRP A 103 -9.14 -2.05 2.96
C TRP A 103 -9.57 -2.48 4.37
N GLY A 104 -10.46 -1.70 4.98
CA GLY A 104 -10.93 -1.88 6.36
C GLY A 104 -10.01 -1.32 7.45
N GLU A 105 -8.83 -0.81 7.10
CA GLU A 105 -7.95 -0.11 8.04
C GLU A 105 -8.24 1.40 8.03
N LYS A 106 -7.91 2.05 9.16
CA LYS A 106 -7.93 3.51 9.29
C LYS A 106 -6.83 4.12 8.41
N ALA A 107 -6.92 5.41 8.12
CA ALA A 107 -5.84 6.12 7.42
C ALA A 107 -4.71 6.45 8.41
N PRO A 108 -3.49 5.87 8.27
CA PRO A 108 -2.37 6.18 9.14
C PRO A 108 -1.78 7.56 8.81
N HIS A 109 -1.37 8.31 9.85
CA HIS A 109 -0.75 9.64 9.71
C HIS A 109 0.57 9.69 10.48
N ARG A 110 1.54 10.48 10.01
CA ARG A 110 2.79 10.79 10.73
C ARG A 110 3.03 12.29 10.66
N THR A 111 3.26 12.93 11.80
CA THR A 111 3.35 14.39 11.85
C THR A 111 4.54 14.95 11.06
N ALA A 112 4.42 16.22 10.68
CA ALA A 112 5.49 16.96 10.02
C ALA A 112 6.74 17.07 10.92
N GLU A 113 6.51 17.27 12.22
CA GLU A 113 7.53 17.48 13.24
C GLU A 113 8.36 16.22 13.47
N ASP A 114 7.72 15.06 13.62
CA ASP A 114 8.43 13.80 13.79
C ASP A 114 9.17 13.37 12.51
N SER A 115 8.56 13.63 11.34
CA SER A 115 9.23 13.43 10.05
C SER A 115 10.48 14.29 9.97
N ALA A 116 10.39 15.59 10.28
CA ALA A 116 11.51 16.52 10.30
C ALA A 116 12.58 16.13 11.35
N PHE A 117 12.15 15.68 12.54
CA PHE A 117 13.03 15.17 13.59
C PHE A 117 13.88 13.99 13.11
N SER A 118 13.24 13.00 12.48
CA SER A 118 13.94 11.82 11.98
C SER A 118 15.05 12.15 10.98
N ILE A 119 14.82 13.16 10.14
CA ILE A 119 15.74 13.61 9.09
C ILE A 119 16.87 14.45 9.68
N ALA A 120 16.54 15.45 10.49
CA ALA A 120 17.54 16.30 11.13
C ALA A 120 18.49 15.47 12.01
N ARG A 121 17.97 14.50 12.75
CA ARG A 121 18.75 13.55 13.56
C ARG A 121 19.61 12.63 12.68
N PHE A 122 19.12 12.22 11.51
CA PHE A 122 19.90 11.43 10.56
C PHE A 122 21.10 12.22 10.01
N PHE A 123 20.90 13.47 9.57
CA PHE A 123 22.00 14.33 9.10
C PHE A 123 22.96 14.72 10.22
N GLN A 124 22.46 14.99 11.42
CA GLN A 124 23.29 15.25 12.61
C GLN A 124 24.30 14.12 12.84
N THR A 125 23.89 12.87 12.63
CA THR A 125 24.69 11.66 12.87
C THR A 125 25.47 11.18 11.63
N GLY A 126 25.82 12.11 10.72
CA GLY A 126 26.68 11.85 9.56
C GLY A 126 25.95 11.23 8.36
N GLY A 127 24.60 11.28 8.33
CA GLY A 127 23.81 10.90 7.17
C GLY A 127 24.02 11.87 6.01
N ILE A 128 24.10 11.36 4.77
CA ILE A 128 24.38 12.19 3.58
C ILE A 128 23.30 12.14 2.50
N LEU A 129 22.38 11.18 2.58
CA LEU A 129 21.25 11.04 1.65
C LEU A 129 20.02 10.58 2.42
N ASN A 130 18.92 11.31 2.28
CA ASN A 130 17.60 10.92 2.78
C ASN A 130 16.59 10.98 1.63
N ASN A 131 15.90 9.88 1.38
CA ASN A 131 14.79 9.82 0.42
C ASN A 131 13.46 9.57 1.14
N TYR A 132 12.45 10.36 0.78
CA TYR A 132 11.10 10.23 1.30
C TYR A 132 10.37 9.07 0.62
N TYR A 133 9.95 8.09 1.42
CA TYR A 133 9.03 7.05 0.97
C TYR A 133 7.68 7.28 1.66
N MET A 134 6.72 7.98 1.05
CA MET A 134 6.72 8.56 -0.30
C MET A 134 6.80 10.10 -0.26
N TYR A 135 7.47 10.72 -1.23
CA TYR A 135 7.31 12.16 -1.48
C TYR A 135 5.97 12.48 -2.16
N HIS A 136 5.55 11.61 -3.08
CA HIS A 136 4.20 11.54 -3.65
C HIS A 136 3.87 10.07 -3.81
N GLY A 137 2.82 9.60 -3.15
CA GLY A 137 2.43 8.20 -3.24
C GLY A 137 1.46 7.92 -4.39
N GLY A 138 0.46 8.77 -4.58
CA GLY A 138 -0.46 8.71 -5.73
C GLY A 138 -1.54 7.64 -5.59
N THR A 139 -1.88 6.99 -6.71
CA THR A 139 -3.02 6.07 -6.82
C THR A 139 -2.61 4.73 -7.45
N ASN A 140 -3.06 3.63 -6.85
CA ASN A 140 -3.01 2.28 -7.42
C ASN A 140 -4.06 2.11 -8.53
N PHE A 141 -3.84 2.74 -9.69
CA PHE A 141 -4.70 2.59 -10.87
C PHE A 141 -4.74 1.14 -11.38
N GLY A 142 -5.74 0.84 -12.20
CA GLY A 142 -5.84 -0.51 -12.78
C GLY A 142 -6.28 -1.56 -11.76
N ARG A 143 -5.88 -2.80 -12.03
CA ARG A 143 -6.04 -3.94 -11.11
C ARG A 143 -4.72 -4.65 -10.79
N THR A 144 -3.68 -4.36 -11.56
CA THR A 144 -2.32 -4.93 -11.41
C THR A 144 -1.42 -4.06 -10.54
N SER A 145 -1.97 -2.99 -9.95
CA SER A 145 -1.31 -2.16 -8.94
C SER A 145 -1.99 -2.36 -7.58
N GLY A 146 -1.24 -2.15 -6.51
CA GLY A 146 -1.69 -2.35 -5.13
C GLY A 146 -1.89 -3.83 -4.77
N GLY A 147 -1.38 -4.24 -3.62
CA GLY A 147 -1.62 -5.58 -3.09
C GLY A 147 -0.66 -6.02 -1.99
N PRO A 148 -1.03 -7.05 -1.22
CA PRO A 148 -2.39 -7.58 -1.11
C PRO A 148 -3.22 -6.64 -0.23
N TYR A 149 -4.51 -6.49 -0.54
CA TYR A 149 -5.46 -5.72 0.27
C TYR A 149 -5.17 -4.23 0.46
N ILE A 150 -4.17 -3.67 -0.22
CA ILE A 150 -3.90 -2.22 -0.25
C ILE A 150 -5.06 -1.50 -0.94
N THR A 151 -5.44 -0.33 -0.42
CA THR A 151 -6.49 0.51 -1.02
C THR A 151 -6.06 1.05 -2.39
N THR A 152 -7.03 1.59 -3.13
CA THR A 152 -6.72 2.27 -4.39
C THR A 152 -5.93 3.55 -4.16
N SER A 153 -6.19 4.26 -3.07
CA SER A 153 -5.33 5.36 -2.65
C SER A 153 -3.97 4.83 -2.19
N TYR A 154 -2.90 5.47 -2.61
CA TYR A 154 -1.56 5.25 -2.09
C TYR A 154 -0.99 6.56 -1.55
N ASP A 155 -1.85 7.42 -0.97
CA ASP A 155 -1.51 8.75 -0.46
C ASP A 155 -0.28 8.74 0.48
N CYS A 156 -0.23 7.75 1.37
CA CYS A 156 0.83 7.55 2.35
C CYS A 156 1.11 8.76 3.26
N ASP A 157 0.14 9.67 3.43
CA ASP A 157 0.30 10.93 4.15
C ASP A 157 1.53 11.70 3.64
N ALA A 158 1.76 11.61 2.33
CA ALA A 158 2.95 12.15 1.69
C ALA A 158 2.91 13.70 1.66
N PRO A 159 4.07 14.37 1.47
CA PRO A 159 4.16 15.82 1.32
C PRO A 159 3.37 16.32 0.12
N LEU A 160 3.28 15.53 -0.94
CA LEU A 160 2.30 15.70 -2.00
C LEU A 160 1.21 14.64 -1.82
N ASP A 161 -0.04 15.08 -1.62
CA ASP A 161 -1.18 14.17 -1.45
C ASP A 161 -1.41 13.29 -2.71
N GLU A 162 -2.33 12.35 -2.63
CA GLU A 162 -2.72 11.47 -3.75
C GLU A 162 -2.99 12.24 -5.06
N TYR A 163 -3.48 13.46 -4.96
CA TYR A 163 -3.90 14.29 -6.10
C TYR A 163 -2.84 15.30 -6.55
N GLY A 164 -1.66 15.30 -5.91
CA GLY A 164 -0.55 16.20 -6.21
C GLY A 164 -0.64 17.58 -5.55
N ASN A 165 -1.57 17.79 -4.62
CA ASN A 165 -1.62 19.02 -3.83
C ASN A 165 -0.55 19.02 -2.75
N LEU A 166 -0.17 20.21 -2.27
CA LEU A 166 0.74 20.34 -1.14
C LEU A 166 0.01 19.95 0.15
N ASN A 167 0.44 18.86 0.79
CA ASN A 167 -0.05 18.46 2.11
C ASN A 167 0.60 19.34 3.18
N GLN A 168 -0.10 20.40 3.59
CA GLN A 168 0.39 21.32 4.61
C GLN A 168 -0.12 20.97 6.02
N PRO A 169 0.75 21.05 7.04
CA PRO A 169 2.02 21.77 7.04
C PRO A 169 3.25 20.94 6.64
N LYS A 170 3.09 19.63 6.38
CA LYS A 170 4.20 18.70 6.17
C LYS A 170 5.13 19.14 5.05
N TRP A 171 4.60 19.46 3.87
CA TRP A 171 5.41 19.88 2.73
C TRP A 171 6.23 21.15 3.03
N GLY A 172 5.59 22.19 3.56
CA GLY A 172 6.25 23.45 3.83
C GLY A 172 7.27 23.36 4.97
N HIS A 173 6.98 22.58 6.01
CA HIS A 173 7.90 22.34 7.11
C HIS A 173 9.15 21.58 6.66
N LEU A 174 8.97 20.53 5.83
CA LEU A 174 10.10 19.79 5.25
C LEU A 174 10.90 20.65 4.26
N LYS A 175 10.25 21.51 3.48
CA LYS A 175 10.94 22.50 2.62
C LYS A 175 11.83 23.44 3.45
N GLN A 176 11.34 23.93 4.59
CA GLN A 176 12.12 24.79 5.49
C GLN A 176 13.30 24.04 6.10
N LEU A 177 13.11 22.77 6.49
CA LEU A 177 14.20 21.90 6.93
C LEU A 177 15.27 21.74 5.85
N HIS A 178 14.88 21.50 4.59
CA HIS A 178 15.85 21.39 3.48
C HIS A 178 16.66 22.66 3.30
N ALA A 179 16.00 23.82 3.33
CA ALA A 179 16.68 25.10 3.22
C ALA A 179 17.71 25.29 4.35
N ALA A 180 17.36 24.90 5.58
CA ALA A 180 18.27 24.96 6.72
C ALA A 180 19.47 24.02 6.57
N ILE A 181 19.26 22.76 6.17
CA ILE A 181 20.36 21.80 5.93
C ILE A 181 21.28 22.30 4.80
N LYS A 182 20.71 22.91 3.75
CA LYS A 182 21.48 23.44 2.62
C LYS A 182 22.43 24.57 2.98
N LEU A 183 22.15 25.36 4.02
CA LEU A 183 23.11 26.35 4.55
C LEU A 183 24.41 25.69 5.01
N GLY A 184 24.32 24.50 5.62
CA GLY A 184 25.46 23.73 6.11
C GLY A 184 26.12 22.81 5.08
N GLU A 185 25.63 22.70 3.84
CA GLU A 185 26.01 21.63 2.90
C GLU A 185 27.52 21.43 2.75
N LYS A 186 28.29 22.51 2.57
CA LYS A 186 29.75 22.43 2.42
C LYS A 186 30.45 21.97 3.71
N ILE A 187 29.95 22.41 4.86
CA ILE A 187 30.53 22.08 6.18
C ILE A 187 30.18 20.63 6.54
N LEU A 188 28.96 20.17 6.25
CA LEU A 188 28.52 18.79 6.49
C LEU A 188 29.29 17.78 5.64
N THR A 189 29.71 18.16 4.42
CA THR A 189 30.37 17.25 3.48
C THR A 189 31.89 17.23 3.59
N ASN A 190 32.52 18.31 4.10
CA ASN A 190 33.98 18.44 4.14
C ASN A 190 34.55 18.71 5.54
N GLY A 191 33.69 19.00 6.53
CA GLY A 191 34.10 19.33 7.89
C GLY A 191 34.30 18.11 8.78
N THR A 192 34.72 18.38 10.02
CA THR A 192 34.78 17.39 11.11
C THR A 192 33.74 17.70 12.17
N SER A 193 33.15 16.67 12.77
CA SER A 193 32.14 16.82 13.82
C SER A 193 32.68 16.52 15.22
N ILE A 194 32.23 17.28 16.21
CA ILE A 194 32.44 17.02 17.65
C ILE A 194 31.09 17.06 18.36
N ASP A 195 30.87 16.09 19.24
CA ASP A 195 29.68 16.02 20.07
C ASP A 195 29.95 16.54 21.48
N LYS A 196 28.98 17.27 22.04
CA LYS A 196 28.95 17.70 23.43
C LYS A 196 27.63 17.29 24.07
N ASP A 197 27.71 16.41 25.06
CA ASP A 197 26.58 15.96 25.86
C ASP A 197 26.24 17.01 26.95
N PHE A 198 24.97 17.38 27.05
CA PHE A 198 24.42 18.21 28.13
C PHE A 198 23.64 17.38 29.16
N GLY A 199 23.70 16.06 29.04
CA GLY A 199 22.94 15.08 29.79
C GLY A 199 21.51 14.98 29.28
N ASN A 200 20.75 14.03 29.83
CA ASN A 200 19.30 14.01 29.66
C ASN A 200 18.87 13.96 28.18
N GLY A 201 19.55 13.17 27.33
CA GLY A 201 19.20 13.06 25.91
C GLY A 201 19.33 14.37 25.12
N VAL A 202 20.05 15.36 25.66
CA VAL A 202 20.33 16.64 25.00
C VAL A 202 21.80 16.67 24.63
N TRP A 203 22.11 16.77 23.34
CA TRP A 203 23.48 16.92 22.89
C TRP A 203 23.60 17.87 21.70
N LEU A 204 24.76 18.50 21.58
CA LEU A 204 25.14 19.37 20.49
C LEU A 204 26.15 18.65 19.61
N THR A 205 25.88 18.55 18.32
CA THR A 205 26.87 18.15 17.32
C THR A 205 27.32 19.39 16.58
N THR A 206 28.62 19.70 16.66
CA THR A 206 29.25 20.84 15.96
C THR A 206 30.05 20.32 14.78
N TYR A 207 29.66 20.68 13.57
CA TYR A 207 30.50 20.49 12.38
C TYR A 207 31.35 21.74 12.15
N THR A 208 32.64 21.56 11.91
CA THR A 208 33.58 22.65 11.66
C THR A 208 34.30 22.43 10.34
N ASN A 209 34.35 23.46 9.51
CA ASN A 209 35.23 23.48 8.35
C ASN A 209 36.67 23.72 8.81
N ASN A 210 37.55 22.75 8.61
CA ASN A 210 38.94 22.83 9.09
C ASN A 210 39.77 23.93 8.41
N ALA A 211 39.37 24.39 7.21
CA ALA A 211 40.08 25.44 6.49
C ALA A 211 39.63 26.85 6.89
N THR A 212 38.34 27.06 7.15
CA THR A 212 37.76 28.39 7.42
C THR A 212 37.41 28.63 8.88
N GLY A 213 37.27 27.58 9.68
CA GLY A 213 36.75 27.64 11.05
C GLY A 213 35.24 27.88 11.14
N GLU A 214 34.52 27.96 10.01
CA GLU A 214 33.06 28.09 9.99
C GLU A 214 32.41 26.87 10.65
N ARG A 215 31.33 27.11 11.40
CA ARG A 215 30.64 26.08 12.18
C ARG A 215 29.18 25.95 11.77
N PHE A 216 28.65 24.74 11.85
CA PHE A 216 27.25 24.43 11.67
C PHE A 216 26.82 23.40 12.71
N CYS A 217 25.75 23.66 13.44
CA CYS A 217 25.40 22.87 14.62
C CYS A 217 23.99 22.27 14.55
N PHE A 218 23.86 21.07 15.11
CA PHE A 218 22.58 20.46 15.47
C PHE A 218 22.52 20.31 16.98
N LEU A 219 21.49 20.88 17.60
CA LEU A 219 21.20 20.72 19.03
C LEU A 219 19.91 19.92 19.17
N ILE A 220 20.03 18.68 19.62
CA ILE A 220 18.90 17.75 19.74
C ILE A 220 18.45 17.64 21.19
N ASN A 221 17.14 17.49 21.36
CA ASN A 221 16.50 16.98 22.57
C ASN A 221 15.74 15.71 22.21
N SER A 222 16.27 14.55 22.60
CA SER A 222 15.66 13.25 22.32
C SER A 222 14.66 12.79 23.40
N TYR A 223 14.36 13.61 24.43
CA TYR A 223 13.31 13.26 25.38
C TYR A 223 11.93 13.56 24.81
N ALA A 224 11.02 12.59 24.97
CA ALA A 224 9.66 12.71 24.47
C ALA A 224 8.75 13.62 25.34
N ASN A 225 9.10 13.90 26.58
CA ASN A 225 8.19 14.50 27.56
C ASN A 225 8.74 15.73 28.29
N LYS A 226 9.92 16.22 27.91
CA LYS A 226 10.58 17.32 28.62
C LYS A 226 11.32 18.24 27.65
N ASP A 227 11.00 19.53 27.71
CA ASP A 227 11.73 20.57 26.99
C ASP A 227 13.06 20.88 27.69
N ALA A 228 14.02 21.41 26.93
CA ALA A 228 15.34 21.77 27.44
C ALA A 228 15.64 23.26 27.20
N ASN A 229 16.36 23.87 28.14
CA ASN A 229 17.01 25.17 27.94
C ASN A 229 18.52 24.94 27.99
N VAL A 230 19.22 25.27 26.91
CA VAL A 230 20.65 24.99 26.75
C VAL A 230 21.41 26.30 26.60
N GLU A 231 22.45 26.48 27.42
CA GLU A 231 23.36 27.63 27.36
C GLU A 231 24.66 27.21 26.64
N LEU A 232 24.86 27.77 25.44
CA LEU A 232 26.06 27.55 24.62
C LEU A 232 27.12 28.64 24.87
N MET A 233 27.17 29.16 26.11
CA MET A 233 28.07 30.24 26.51
C MET A 233 27.88 31.48 25.61
N GLN A 234 28.95 31.92 24.93
CA GLN A 234 28.95 33.05 24.01
C GLN A 234 28.06 32.85 22.77
N ASP A 235 27.70 31.61 22.44
CA ASP A 235 26.86 31.28 21.29
C ASP A 235 25.35 31.39 21.59
N GLY A 236 24.97 31.73 22.82
CA GLY A 236 23.59 32.08 23.21
C GLY A 236 22.84 31.02 24.03
N LYS A 237 21.55 31.27 24.25
CA LYS A 237 20.62 30.40 25.01
C LYS A 237 19.50 29.93 24.10
N TYR A 238 19.23 28.63 24.11
CA TYR A 238 18.27 28.00 23.21
C TYR A 238 17.23 27.20 23.98
N PHE A 239 15.96 27.47 23.67
CA PHE A 239 14.85 26.62 24.06
C PHE A 239 14.67 25.52 23.01
N VAL A 240 14.79 24.26 23.43
CA VAL A 240 14.75 23.06 22.59
C VAL A 240 13.56 22.20 23.04
N PRO A 241 12.43 22.26 22.32
CA PRO A 241 11.26 21.44 22.61
C PRO A 241 11.59 19.94 22.72
N ALA A 242 10.82 19.21 23.51
CA ALA A 242 10.85 17.76 23.57
C ALA A 242 10.79 17.16 22.16
N TRP A 243 11.59 16.11 21.91
CA TRP A 243 11.61 15.40 20.63
C TRP A 243 11.87 16.31 19.42
N SER A 244 12.87 17.20 19.53
CA SER A 244 13.21 18.15 18.48
C SER A 244 14.69 18.29 18.22
N VAL A 245 15.04 18.76 17.02
CA VAL A 245 16.39 19.19 16.65
C VAL A 245 16.35 20.65 16.25
N THR A 246 17.17 21.47 16.89
CA THR A 246 17.45 22.86 16.49
C THR A 246 18.68 22.88 15.59
N ILE A 247 18.56 23.49 14.41
CA ILE A 247 19.66 23.71 13.46
C ILE A 247 20.15 25.14 13.64
N LEU A 248 21.47 25.29 13.86
CA LEU A 248 22.12 26.56 14.13
C LEU A 248 23.17 26.86 13.05
N ASP A 249 22.96 27.93 12.30
CA ASP A 249 23.97 28.51 11.40
C ASP A 249 25.00 29.29 12.22
N GLY A 250 26.30 29.12 11.93
CA GLY A 250 27.40 29.65 12.75
C GLY A 250 27.46 29.12 14.20
N CYS A 251 26.62 28.14 14.53
CA CYS A 251 26.33 27.65 15.89
C CYS A 251 25.75 28.71 16.85
N ASN A 252 25.34 29.88 16.36
CA ASN A 252 24.84 30.99 17.16
C ASN A 252 23.51 31.61 16.65
N LYS A 253 22.96 31.08 15.55
CA LYS A 253 21.71 31.55 14.95
C LYS A 253 20.79 30.37 14.64
N GLU A 254 19.67 30.28 15.36
CA GLU A 254 18.62 29.31 15.03
C GLU A 254 18.00 29.63 13.67
N VAL A 255 18.14 28.70 12.73
CA VAL A 255 17.55 28.79 11.39
C VAL A 255 16.36 27.87 11.22
N PHE A 256 16.24 26.83 12.05
CA PHE A 256 15.12 25.89 12.04
C PHE A 256 15.06 25.09 13.34
N ASN A 257 13.86 24.73 13.79
CA ASN A 257 13.65 23.67 14.79
C ASN A 257 12.54 22.73 14.32
N THR A 258 12.76 21.43 14.44
CA THR A 258 11.84 20.41 13.90
C THR A 258 10.45 20.41 14.54
N ALA A 259 10.28 20.97 15.74
CA ALA A 259 9.00 21.08 16.43
C ALA A 259 8.33 22.48 16.33
N LYS A 260 9.01 23.49 15.76
CA LYS A 260 8.47 24.85 15.59
C LYS A 260 7.89 25.01 14.18
N VAL A 261 6.66 24.56 13.97
CA VAL A 261 5.98 24.61 12.65
C VAL A 261 5.46 26.03 12.37
N ASN A 262 6.06 26.68 11.36
CA ASN A 262 5.64 28.02 10.90
C ASN A 262 4.79 27.99 9.62
N THR A 263 4.61 26.80 9.04
CA THR A 263 3.81 26.63 7.82
C THR A 263 2.33 26.57 8.16
N GLN A 264 1.50 27.33 7.44
CA GLN A 264 0.05 27.29 7.62
C GLN A 264 -0.52 25.92 7.21
N THR A 265 -1.31 25.30 8.09
CA THR A 265 -2.06 24.07 7.80
C THR A 265 -3.18 24.32 6.79
N SER A 266 -3.36 23.41 5.83
CA SER A 266 -4.46 23.44 4.86
C SER A 266 -5.30 22.18 4.97
N ILE A 267 -6.63 22.33 4.92
CA ILE A 267 -7.56 21.21 4.86
C ILE A 267 -8.19 21.19 3.47
N LEU A 268 -7.94 20.13 2.71
CA LEU A 268 -8.53 19.94 1.40
C LEU A 268 -9.90 19.28 1.56
N VAL A 269 -10.89 19.80 0.85
CA VAL A 269 -12.28 19.33 0.91
C VAL A 269 -12.76 18.92 -0.47
N LYS A 270 -13.43 17.77 -0.55
CA LYS A 270 -14.11 17.30 -1.76
C LYS A 270 -15.47 17.97 -1.83
N LYS A 271 -15.76 18.65 -2.94
CA LYS A 271 -17.06 19.32 -3.19
C LYS A 271 -17.70 18.72 -4.43
N SER A 272 -19.01 18.49 -4.37
CA SER A 272 -19.80 18.05 -5.53
C SER A 272 -19.83 19.14 -6.61
N ASP A 273 -19.74 18.76 -7.89
CA ASP A 273 -20.01 19.66 -9.02
C ASP A 273 -21.50 19.55 -9.39
N ASP A 274 -22.23 20.65 -9.25
CA ASP A 274 -23.69 20.72 -9.48
C ASP A 274 -24.11 20.23 -10.87
N ARG A 275 -23.23 20.31 -11.89
CA ARG A 275 -23.53 19.84 -13.26
C ARG A 275 -23.44 18.32 -13.41
N THR A 276 -22.92 17.63 -12.40
CA THR A 276 -22.80 16.17 -12.35
C THR A 276 -23.85 15.53 -11.43
N THR A 277 -24.82 16.29 -10.92
CA THR A 277 -25.80 15.79 -9.94
C THR A 277 -26.96 15.01 -10.57
N ASN A 278 -27.32 15.30 -11.84
CA ASN A 278 -28.42 14.67 -12.56
C ASN A 278 -27.93 13.77 -13.71
N ILE A 279 -27.09 12.77 -13.39
CA ILE A 279 -26.58 11.85 -14.42
C ILE A 279 -27.56 10.70 -14.65
N ASN A 280 -27.98 10.53 -15.92
CA ASN A 280 -28.77 9.39 -16.33
C ASN A 280 -27.94 8.11 -16.28
N ARG A 281 -28.25 7.26 -15.30
CA ARG A 281 -27.57 5.99 -15.10
C ARG A 281 -28.25 4.90 -15.93
N SER A 282 -27.44 4.12 -16.61
CA SER A 282 -27.85 2.86 -17.23
C SER A 282 -27.22 1.71 -16.47
N TRP A 283 -27.90 0.58 -16.41
CA TRP A 283 -27.39 -0.58 -15.69
C TRP A 283 -27.67 -1.89 -16.42
N LYS A 284 -26.90 -2.92 -16.09
CA LYS A 284 -27.14 -4.27 -16.57
C LYS A 284 -26.62 -5.31 -15.58
N PRO A 285 -27.37 -6.40 -15.32
CA PRO A 285 -26.83 -7.53 -14.56
C PRO A 285 -25.66 -8.15 -15.33
N GLU A 286 -24.61 -8.53 -14.60
CA GLU A 286 -23.55 -9.38 -15.13
C GLU A 286 -24.17 -10.66 -15.73
N PRO A 287 -23.88 -11.00 -17.00
CA PRO A 287 -24.49 -12.15 -17.64
C PRO A 287 -23.87 -13.45 -17.13
N ILE A 288 -24.34 -13.96 -16.00
CA ILE A 288 -23.84 -15.19 -15.33
C ILE A 288 -24.64 -16.47 -15.67
N LYS A 289 -25.49 -16.45 -16.71
CA LYS A 289 -26.39 -17.59 -16.99
C LYS A 289 -25.66 -18.89 -17.30
N ASP A 290 -24.52 -18.79 -17.97
CA ASP A 290 -23.61 -19.89 -18.29
C ASP A 290 -22.95 -20.44 -17.01
N THR A 291 -22.34 -19.58 -16.19
CA THR A 291 -21.66 -20.01 -14.95
C THR A 291 -22.63 -20.65 -13.96
N LEU A 292 -23.86 -20.11 -13.83
CA LEU A 292 -24.88 -20.69 -12.96
C LEU A 292 -25.43 -22.05 -13.46
N LYS A 293 -25.11 -22.47 -14.69
CA LYS A 293 -25.37 -23.82 -15.19
C LYS A 293 -24.15 -24.75 -15.04
N GLY A 294 -23.02 -24.26 -14.54
CA GLY A 294 -21.76 -25.01 -14.46
C GLY A 294 -20.96 -25.03 -15.76
N GLU A 295 -21.29 -24.16 -16.73
CA GLU A 295 -20.59 -24.07 -18.03
C GLU A 295 -19.25 -23.32 -17.86
N GLY A 296 -18.16 -24.07 -17.73
CA GLY A 296 -16.79 -23.57 -17.67
C GLY A 296 -15.98 -23.89 -18.93
N LYS A 297 -14.73 -23.41 -18.99
CA LYS A 297 -13.81 -23.67 -20.11
C LYS A 297 -13.21 -25.08 -20.07
N PHE A 298 -12.91 -25.58 -18.88
CA PHE A 298 -12.31 -26.90 -18.65
C PHE A 298 -12.71 -27.43 -17.28
N LYS A 299 -12.40 -28.72 -17.01
CA LYS A 299 -12.72 -29.39 -15.75
C LYS A 299 -11.51 -30.09 -15.14
N ALA A 300 -11.48 -30.26 -13.82
CA ALA A 300 -10.49 -31.05 -13.10
C ALA A 300 -11.11 -31.72 -11.86
N PRO A 301 -10.69 -32.96 -11.49
CA PRO A 301 -11.21 -33.69 -10.34
C PRO A 301 -10.55 -33.26 -9.01
N ARG A 302 -10.24 -31.97 -8.86
CA ARG A 302 -9.57 -31.38 -7.70
C ARG A 302 -9.74 -29.87 -7.69
N LEU A 303 -9.57 -29.24 -6.54
CA LEU A 303 -9.54 -27.78 -6.40
C LEU A 303 -8.20 -27.21 -6.91
N LEU A 304 -8.27 -26.37 -7.95
CA LEU A 304 -7.12 -25.68 -8.52
C LEU A 304 -6.91 -24.28 -7.93
N GLU A 305 -5.65 -23.87 -7.88
CA GLU A 305 -5.21 -22.57 -7.35
C GLU A 305 -5.57 -21.43 -8.32
N GLN A 306 -6.01 -20.30 -7.75
CA GLN A 306 -6.57 -19.22 -8.57
C GLN A 306 -5.53 -18.48 -9.39
N LYS A 307 -4.38 -18.11 -8.82
CA LYS A 307 -3.30 -17.40 -9.50
C LYS A 307 -2.75 -18.19 -10.70
N ASP A 308 -2.57 -19.49 -10.55
CA ASP A 308 -2.11 -20.42 -11.60
C ASP A 308 -3.09 -20.48 -12.76
N LEU A 309 -4.40 -20.43 -12.48
CA LEU A 309 -5.44 -20.50 -13.50
C LEU A 309 -5.74 -19.17 -14.18
N THR A 310 -5.74 -18.08 -13.41
CA THR A 310 -6.06 -16.76 -13.95
C THR A 310 -4.85 -16.10 -14.60
N LEU A 311 -3.63 -16.48 -14.20
CA LEU A 311 -2.39 -15.76 -14.52
C LEU A 311 -2.52 -14.26 -14.21
N ASP A 312 -3.26 -13.94 -13.14
CA ASP A 312 -3.67 -12.59 -12.75
C ASP A 312 -4.41 -11.77 -13.84
N ALA A 313 -4.92 -12.42 -14.91
CA ALA A 313 -5.64 -11.73 -15.98
C ALA A 313 -7.01 -11.16 -15.53
N SER A 314 -7.54 -11.64 -14.41
CA SER A 314 -8.75 -11.14 -13.76
C SER A 314 -8.69 -11.41 -12.26
N ASP A 315 -9.35 -10.56 -11.47
CA ASP A 315 -9.55 -10.79 -10.04
C ASP A 315 -10.44 -12.01 -9.77
N TYR A 316 -11.21 -12.46 -10.76
CA TYR A 316 -12.33 -13.37 -10.58
C TYR A 316 -12.06 -14.75 -11.15
N LEU A 317 -12.38 -15.79 -10.37
CA LEU A 317 -12.39 -17.18 -10.81
C LEU A 317 -13.67 -17.90 -10.34
N TRP A 318 -14.38 -18.49 -11.30
CA TRP A 318 -15.54 -19.33 -11.03
C TRP A 318 -15.12 -20.79 -10.84
N TYR A 319 -15.60 -21.38 -9.74
CA TYR A 319 -15.48 -22.78 -9.39
C TYR A 319 -16.89 -23.39 -9.36
N MET A 320 -17.15 -24.39 -10.20
CA MET A 320 -18.49 -24.96 -10.35
C MET A 320 -18.44 -26.48 -10.23
N THR A 321 -19.34 -27.05 -9.44
CA THR A 321 -19.46 -28.51 -9.30
C THR A 321 -20.91 -28.93 -9.17
N THR A 322 -21.15 -30.23 -9.19
CA THR A 322 -22.47 -30.82 -9.00
C THR A 322 -22.45 -31.85 -7.90
N VAL A 323 -23.57 -31.99 -7.19
CA VAL A 323 -23.76 -33.01 -6.15
C VAL A 323 -25.16 -33.60 -6.26
N ALA A 324 -25.25 -34.93 -6.28
CA ALA A 324 -26.52 -35.65 -6.29
C ALA A 324 -27.01 -35.82 -4.85
N ILE A 325 -28.20 -35.30 -4.56
CA ILE A 325 -28.86 -35.46 -3.26
C ILE A 325 -30.11 -36.31 -3.46
N LYS A 326 -30.20 -37.43 -2.74
CA LYS A 326 -31.34 -38.35 -2.78
C LYS A 326 -32.25 -38.22 -1.57
N ASP A 327 -31.69 -37.92 -0.40
CA ASP A 327 -32.44 -37.83 0.85
C ASP A 327 -32.52 -36.38 1.37
N THR A 328 -33.61 -35.69 1.06
CA THR A 328 -33.79 -34.31 1.56
C THR A 328 -34.06 -34.23 3.06
N THR A 329 -34.29 -35.34 3.79
CA THR A 329 -34.56 -35.28 5.24
C THR A 329 -33.31 -34.89 6.04
N ILE A 330 -32.13 -35.31 5.59
CA ILE A 330 -30.80 -34.95 6.12
C ILE A 330 -30.38 -33.56 5.65
N TRP A 331 -30.68 -33.24 4.38
CA TRP A 331 -30.14 -32.05 3.69
C TRP A 331 -31.10 -30.85 3.63
N ASN A 332 -32.25 -30.88 4.34
CA ASN A 332 -33.26 -29.80 4.30
C ASN A 332 -32.86 -28.48 4.99
N ASN A 333 -31.69 -28.42 5.62
CA ASN A 333 -31.10 -27.19 6.15
C ASN A 333 -29.56 -27.24 6.14
N ALA A 334 -28.98 -27.68 5.03
CA ALA A 334 -27.53 -27.90 4.93
C ALA A 334 -26.75 -26.57 4.98
N THR A 335 -25.51 -26.61 5.48
CA THR A 335 -24.53 -25.52 5.34
C THR A 335 -23.46 -25.89 4.33
N LEU A 336 -22.86 -24.87 3.71
CA LEU A 336 -21.76 -24.98 2.75
C LEU A 336 -20.51 -24.29 3.31
N PRO A 337 -19.74 -24.95 4.18
CA PRO A 337 -18.42 -24.48 4.59
C PRO A 337 -17.41 -24.65 3.44
N VAL A 338 -16.65 -23.58 3.17
CA VAL A 338 -15.59 -23.55 2.16
C VAL A 338 -14.35 -22.88 2.71
N GLY A 339 -13.26 -23.64 2.84
CA GLY A 339 -11.94 -23.13 3.11
C GLY A 339 -11.42 -22.33 1.91
N THR A 340 -11.04 -21.08 2.14
CA THR A 340 -10.47 -20.20 1.12
C THR A 340 -9.21 -19.52 1.62
N MET A 341 -8.23 -19.36 0.74
CA MET A 341 -7.02 -18.57 0.97
C MET A 341 -7.26 -17.08 0.70
N GLY A 342 -8.53 -16.69 0.61
CA GLY A 342 -8.98 -15.33 0.40
C GLY A 342 -9.21 -14.97 -1.07
N HIS A 343 -9.68 -13.75 -1.35
CA HIS A 343 -10.01 -12.73 -0.36
C HIS A 343 -11.52 -12.50 -0.21
N THR A 344 -12.31 -12.88 -1.22
CA THR A 344 -13.76 -12.83 -1.20
C THR A 344 -14.33 -14.09 -1.85
N LEU A 345 -15.46 -14.58 -1.35
CA LEU A 345 -16.18 -15.71 -1.93
C LEU A 345 -17.68 -15.41 -2.01
N HIS A 346 -18.26 -15.60 -3.20
CA HIS A 346 -19.71 -15.56 -3.42
C HIS A 346 -20.21 -16.97 -3.71
N GLY A 347 -21.30 -17.37 -3.07
CA GLY A 347 -21.91 -18.69 -3.27
C GLY A 347 -23.25 -18.60 -3.97
N TYR A 348 -23.47 -19.55 -4.88
CA TYR A 348 -24.73 -19.78 -5.57
C TYR A 348 -25.04 -21.28 -5.57
N VAL A 349 -26.31 -21.62 -5.32
CA VAL A 349 -26.81 -23.00 -5.38
C VAL A 349 -28.06 -23.01 -6.23
N ASN A 350 -28.11 -23.91 -7.22
CA ASN A 350 -29.25 -24.05 -8.14
C ASN A 350 -29.68 -22.72 -8.78
N LYS A 351 -28.71 -21.93 -9.26
CA LYS A 351 -28.92 -20.60 -9.88
C LYS A 351 -29.42 -19.51 -8.93
N ARG A 352 -29.47 -19.75 -7.62
CA ARG A 352 -29.85 -18.76 -6.60
C ARG A 352 -28.63 -18.38 -5.78
N ARG A 353 -28.44 -17.09 -5.51
CA ARG A 353 -27.40 -16.60 -4.60
C ARG A 353 -27.74 -17.04 -3.18
N VAL A 354 -26.77 -17.62 -2.48
CA VAL A 354 -26.90 -18.02 -1.06
C VAL A 354 -26.18 -17.04 -0.12
N GLY A 355 -25.20 -16.29 -0.62
CA GLY A 355 -24.55 -15.23 0.14
C GLY A 355 -23.13 -14.95 -0.37
N TYR A 356 -22.42 -14.12 0.38
CA TYR A 356 -21.01 -13.83 0.17
C TYR A 356 -20.33 -13.63 1.52
N GLN A 357 -19.00 -13.74 1.55
CA GLN A 357 -18.16 -13.42 2.69
C GLN A 357 -16.78 -12.99 2.17
N PHE A 358 -16.10 -12.15 2.93
CA PHE A 358 -14.76 -11.66 2.61
C PHE A 358 -13.89 -11.63 3.87
N SER A 359 -12.58 -11.61 3.67
CA SER A 359 -11.62 -11.53 4.76
C SER A 359 -11.61 -10.13 5.39
N GLN A 360 -11.65 -10.06 6.73
CA GLN A 360 -11.51 -8.78 7.43
C GLN A 360 -10.05 -8.28 7.47
N LYS A 361 -9.07 -9.15 7.22
CA LYS A 361 -7.63 -8.84 7.33
C LYS A 361 -6.82 -9.19 6.06
N GLY A 362 -7.49 -9.54 4.96
CA GLY A 362 -6.85 -10.01 3.73
C GLY A 362 -6.19 -11.41 3.86
N ASN A 363 -6.56 -12.19 4.86
CA ASN A 363 -6.08 -13.56 5.11
C ASN A 363 -7.12 -14.63 4.74
N SER A 364 -6.73 -15.90 4.90
CA SER A 364 -7.62 -17.06 4.72
C SER A 364 -8.82 -17.03 5.66
N PHE A 365 -9.95 -17.56 5.22
CA PHE A 365 -11.16 -17.69 6.04
C PHE A 365 -12.01 -18.89 5.59
N THR A 366 -13.01 -19.25 6.41
CA THR A 366 -14.04 -20.23 6.03
C THR A 366 -15.31 -19.48 5.66
N TYR A 367 -15.72 -19.56 4.40
CA TYR A 367 -17.05 -19.13 3.97
C TYR A 367 -18.07 -20.13 4.48
N GLU A 368 -19.16 -19.67 5.09
CA GLU A 368 -20.24 -20.54 5.54
C GLU A 368 -21.61 -19.90 5.35
N LYS A 369 -22.50 -20.59 4.62
CA LYS A 369 -23.91 -20.17 4.42
C LYS A 369 -24.83 -21.37 4.37
N HIS A 370 -26.08 -21.17 4.81
CA HIS A 370 -27.15 -22.13 4.60
C HIS A 370 -27.50 -22.26 3.12
N VAL A 371 -27.78 -23.49 2.68
CA VAL A 371 -28.10 -23.81 1.29
C VAL A 371 -29.33 -24.70 1.19
N SER A 372 -30.18 -24.42 0.20
CA SER A 372 -31.36 -25.25 -0.09
C SER A 372 -31.06 -26.25 -1.19
N LEU A 373 -30.97 -27.52 -0.82
CA LEU A 373 -30.74 -28.65 -1.73
C LEU A 373 -32.07 -29.30 -2.10
N LYS A 374 -32.16 -29.83 -3.33
CA LYS A 374 -33.33 -30.54 -3.84
C LYS A 374 -32.99 -32.01 -4.07
N ASN A 375 -33.98 -32.89 -3.99
CA ASN A 375 -33.85 -34.31 -4.35
C ASN A 375 -33.63 -34.46 -5.87
N ARG A 376 -32.38 -34.23 -6.30
CA ARG A 376 -31.86 -34.27 -7.68
C ARG A 376 -30.36 -33.91 -7.65
N THR A 377 -29.76 -33.81 -8.83
CA THR A 377 -28.46 -33.14 -8.99
C THR A 377 -28.60 -31.64 -8.74
N ASN A 378 -27.83 -31.13 -7.78
CA ASN A 378 -27.73 -29.73 -7.43
C ASN A 378 -26.45 -29.16 -8.04
N VAL A 379 -26.50 -27.92 -8.52
CA VAL A 379 -25.33 -27.20 -9.04
C VAL A 379 -24.86 -26.22 -7.98
N ILE A 380 -23.58 -26.32 -7.61
CA ILE A 380 -22.89 -25.39 -6.71
C ILE A 380 -21.95 -24.54 -7.57
N THR A 381 -22.04 -23.24 -7.41
CA THR A 381 -21.22 -22.27 -8.13
C THR A 381 -20.64 -21.28 -7.14
N LEU A 382 -19.32 -21.23 -7.06
CA LEU A 382 -18.56 -20.33 -6.20
C LEU A 382 -17.79 -19.35 -7.08
N LEU A 383 -17.85 -18.07 -6.77
CA LEU A 383 -17.00 -17.05 -7.38
C LEU A 383 -16.00 -16.57 -6.33
N SER A 384 -14.74 -16.88 -6.54
CA SER A 384 -13.65 -16.34 -5.74
C SER A 384 -13.13 -15.06 -6.38
N ALA A 385 -12.80 -14.07 -5.53
CA ALA A 385 -12.16 -12.83 -5.96
C ALA A 385 -10.92 -12.54 -5.11
N ILE A 386 -9.80 -12.24 -5.78
CA ILE A 386 -8.58 -11.72 -5.17
C ILE A 386 -8.60 -10.19 -5.15
N VAL A 387 -7.78 -9.60 -4.29
CA VAL A 387 -7.69 -8.14 -4.07
C VAL A 387 -6.21 -7.83 -3.92
N GLY A 388 -5.52 -7.76 -5.06
CA GLY A 388 -4.05 -7.75 -5.13
C GLY A 388 -3.43 -9.09 -4.73
N LEU A 389 -2.18 -9.29 -5.15
CA LEU A 389 -1.37 -10.46 -4.78
C LEU A 389 -0.38 -10.10 -3.67
N ALA A 390 0.14 -11.11 -2.97
CA ALA A 390 1.17 -10.90 -1.96
C ALA A 390 2.44 -10.30 -2.59
N ASN A 391 3.07 -9.33 -1.90
CA ASN A 391 4.19 -8.55 -2.42
C ASN A 391 5.42 -8.51 -1.49
N TYR A 392 5.35 -9.13 -0.31
CA TYR A 392 6.43 -9.12 0.67
C TYR A 392 6.40 -10.35 1.59
N GLY A 393 7.59 -10.74 2.09
CA GLY A 393 7.82 -11.83 3.05
C GLY A 393 8.26 -13.14 2.40
N TYR A 394 8.96 -13.99 3.16
CA TYR A 394 9.44 -15.28 2.64
C TYR A 394 8.33 -16.11 1.97
N GLY A 395 8.61 -16.60 0.75
CA GLY A 395 7.70 -17.41 -0.04
C GLY A 395 6.37 -16.72 -0.39
N PHE A 396 6.34 -15.37 -0.44
CA PHE A 396 5.11 -14.64 -0.79
C PHE A 396 4.56 -15.04 -2.16
N ASP A 397 5.45 -15.36 -3.10
CA ASP A 397 5.16 -15.85 -4.45
C ASP A 397 4.52 -17.24 -4.42
N MET A 398 4.80 -18.04 -3.39
CA MET A 398 4.21 -19.37 -3.19
C MET A 398 2.88 -19.34 -2.43
N LYS A 399 2.44 -18.17 -1.93
CA LYS A 399 1.13 -18.03 -1.28
C LYS A 399 0.03 -18.34 -2.28
N LYS A 400 -0.81 -19.31 -1.91
CA LYS A 400 -1.97 -19.76 -2.69
C LYS A 400 -3.12 -18.78 -2.53
N THR A 401 -3.98 -18.72 -3.53
CA THR A 401 -5.18 -17.89 -3.58
C THR A 401 -6.41 -18.71 -4.04
N GLY A 402 -7.60 -18.16 -3.82
CA GLY A 402 -8.86 -18.82 -4.13
C GLY A 402 -9.15 -19.96 -3.15
N ILE A 403 -9.89 -20.98 -3.62
CA ILE A 403 -10.29 -22.13 -2.78
C ILE A 403 -9.31 -23.32 -2.90
N ALA A 404 -8.08 -23.07 -3.35
CA ALA A 404 -7.06 -24.11 -3.43
C ALA A 404 -6.75 -24.70 -2.05
N GLY A 405 -6.69 -26.03 -1.98
CA GLY A 405 -6.51 -26.79 -0.73
C GLY A 405 -7.82 -27.12 -0.02
N GLY A 406 -8.93 -26.42 -0.32
CA GLY A 406 -10.22 -26.66 0.31
C GLY A 406 -10.21 -26.53 1.84
N PRO A 407 -11.07 -27.27 2.56
CA PRO A 407 -12.08 -28.18 2.03
C PRO A 407 -13.31 -27.42 1.49
N VAL A 408 -14.07 -28.06 0.60
CA VAL A 408 -15.43 -27.64 0.22
C VAL A 408 -16.38 -28.74 0.66
N GLN A 409 -17.25 -28.47 1.62
CA GLN A 409 -18.13 -29.51 2.18
C GLN A 409 -19.59 -29.08 2.19
N LEU A 410 -20.48 -30.06 2.23
CA LEU A 410 -21.87 -29.87 2.65
C LEU A 410 -22.05 -30.53 4.00
N VAL A 411 -22.61 -29.81 4.97
CA VAL A 411 -22.92 -30.34 6.29
C VAL A 411 -24.43 -30.34 6.49
N GLY A 412 -25.00 -31.52 6.67
CA GLY A 412 -26.42 -31.76 6.90
C GLY A 412 -26.74 -31.96 8.38
N LYS A 413 -27.92 -32.53 8.66
CA LYS A 413 -28.29 -32.93 10.02
C LYS A 413 -27.31 -33.96 10.60
N ASN A 414 -27.23 -34.00 11.93
CA ASN A 414 -26.35 -34.91 12.69
C ASN A 414 -24.88 -34.84 12.27
N ASN A 415 -24.42 -33.70 11.75
CA ASN A 415 -23.08 -33.49 11.19
C ASN A 415 -22.72 -34.44 10.03
N GLU A 416 -23.72 -35.00 9.34
CA GLU A 416 -23.45 -35.74 8.10
C GLU A 416 -22.79 -34.82 7.07
N THR A 417 -21.65 -35.26 6.53
CA THR A 417 -20.80 -34.42 5.69
C THR A 417 -20.57 -35.08 4.34
N ILE A 418 -20.74 -34.31 3.27
CA ILE A 418 -20.26 -34.67 1.93
C ILE A 418 -19.09 -33.75 1.58
N ASP A 419 -17.91 -34.33 1.40
CA ASP A 419 -16.74 -33.58 0.89
C ASP A 419 -16.79 -33.50 -0.64
N LEU A 420 -16.79 -32.28 -1.16
CA LEU A 420 -16.85 -31.96 -2.58
C LEU A 420 -15.48 -31.60 -3.16
N SER A 421 -14.41 -31.60 -2.35
CA SER A 421 -13.08 -31.11 -2.75
C SER A 421 -12.49 -31.89 -3.92
N ASN A 422 -12.77 -33.18 -4.01
CA ASN A 422 -12.31 -34.07 -5.09
C ASN A 422 -13.37 -34.31 -6.19
N ASN A 423 -14.49 -33.56 -6.18
CA ASN A 423 -15.45 -33.64 -7.27
C ASN A 423 -14.84 -33.17 -8.59
N LEU A 424 -15.52 -33.48 -9.69
CA LEU A 424 -15.23 -32.86 -10.98
C LEU A 424 -15.65 -31.38 -10.96
N TRP A 425 -14.68 -30.48 -10.83
CA TRP A 425 -14.85 -29.04 -10.83
C TRP A 425 -14.69 -28.47 -12.24
N SER A 426 -15.56 -27.53 -12.60
CA SER A 426 -15.58 -26.76 -13.84
C SER A 426 -15.13 -25.33 -13.56
N TYR A 427 -14.27 -24.79 -14.42
CA TYR A 427 -13.55 -23.53 -14.16
C TYR A 427 -13.82 -22.48 -15.22
N LYS A 428 -13.92 -21.21 -14.79
CA LYS A 428 -13.98 -20.08 -15.71
C LYS A 428 -13.29 -18.84 -15.13
N VAL A 429 -12.27 -18.36 -15.84
CA VAL A 429 -11.56 -17.12 -15.52
C VAL A 429 -12.39 -15.91 -15.94
N GLY A 430 -12.49 -14.94 -15.03
CA GLY A 430 -13.07 -13.62 -15.26
C GLY A 430 -14.60 -13.57 -15.32
N LEU A 431 -15.09 -12.34 -15.43
CA LEU A 431 -16.50 -12.03 -15.66
C LEU A 431 -16.80 -12.00 -17.17
N ASN A 432 -18.03 -12.33 -17.55
CA ASN A 432 -18.48 -12.15 -18.93
C ASN A 432 -18.54 -10.67 -19.33
N GLY A 433 -18.81 -9.76 -18.39
CA GLY A 433 -18.70 -8.32 -18.62
C GLY A 433 -17.29 -7.86 -18.97
N GLU A 434 -16.26 -8.42 -18.32
CA GLU A 434 -14.85 -8.18 -18.66
C GLU A 434 -14.53 -8.69 -20.07
N LYS A 435 -14.95 -9.92 -20.40
CA LYS A 435 -14.76 -10.52 -21.74
C LYS A 435 -15.44 -9.69 -22.85
N LYS A 436 -16.60 -9.10 -22.55
CA LYS A 436 -17.34 -8.22 -23.47
C LYS A 436 -16.82 -6.78 -23.48
N ARG A 437 -15.87 -6.45 -22.59
CA ARG A 437 -15.30 -5.11 -22.42
C ARG A 437 -16.39 -4.06 -22.22
N LEU A 438 -17.30 -4.32 -21.28
CA LEU A 438 -18.41 -3.40 -20.98
C LEU A 438 -17.97 -2.03 -20.47
N TYR A 439 -16.70 -1.89 -20.09
CA TYR A 439 -16.04 -0.65 -19.68
C TYR A 439 -15.54 0.21 -20.85
N ASP A 440 -15.51 -0.31 -22.09
CA ASP A 440 -15.13 0.49 -23.26
C ASP A 440 -16.24 1.49 -23.64
N LEU A 441 -15.84 2.65 -24.18
CA LEU A 441 -16.77 3.68 -24.67
C LEU A 441 -17.77 3.14 -25.71
N GLN A 442 -17.26 2.32 -26.64
CA GLN A 442 -18.05 1.57 -27.60
C GLN A 442 -17.91 0.07 -27.29
N PRO A 443 -18.83 -0.51 -26.50
CA PRO A 443 -18.79 -1.94 -26.23
C PRO A 443 -18.96 -2.70 -27.55
N ARG A 444 -18.37 -3.91 -27.64
CA ARG A 444 -18.54 -4.78 -28.81
C ARG A 444 -20.04 -4.99 -29.12
N ILE A 445 -20.39 -5.03 -30.41
CA ILE A 445 -21.75 -5.12 -30.95
C ILE A 445 -22.61 -6.14 -30.16
N GLY A 446 -23.82 -5.74 -29.75
CA GLY A 446 -24.81 -6.63 -29.11
C GLY A 446 -25.00 -6.47 -27.58
N VAL A 447 -24.66 -5.32 -27.01
CA VAL A 447 -24.90 -5.02 -25.58
C VAL A 447 -26.07 -4.04 -25.41
N SER A 448 -27.20 -4.53 -24.89
CA SER A 448 -28.36 -3.68 -24.55
C SER A 448 -28.32 -3.28 -23.08
N TRP A 449 -28.31 -2.00 -22.74
CA TRP A 449 -28.39 -1.52 -21.35
C TRP A 449 -29.84 -1.28 -20.92
N VAL A 450 -30.13 -1.39 -19.62
CA VAL A 450 -31.41 -0.93 -19.06
C VAL A 450 -31.27 0.54 -18.73
N ASN A 451 -32.07 1.40 -19.37
CA ASN A 451 -32.04 2.83 -19.12
C ASN A 451 -32.74 3.13 -17.77
N GLY A 452 -32.02 3.78 -16.84
CA GLY A 452 -32.54 4.14 -15.53
C GLY A 452 -33.63 5.21 -15.55
N ALA A 453 -33.79 5.95 -16.66
CA ALA A 453 -34.93 6.86 -16.85
C ALA A 453 -36.27 6.11 -17.05
N SER A 454 -36.21 4.83 -17.45
CA SER A 454 -37.40 4.00 -17.74
C SER A 454 -37.75 3.01 -16.62
N LYS A 455 -36.81 2.71 -15.71
CA LYS A 455 -36.98 1.77 -14.58
C LYS A 455 -36.13 2.20 -13.39
N THR A 456 -36.63 1.97 -12.19
CA THR A 456 -35.89 2.25 -10.94
C THR A 456 -34.50 1.58 -10.95
N ASN A 457 -33.50 2.32 -10.48
CA ASN A 457 -32.13 1.81 -10.35
C ASN A 457 -32.10 0.62 -9.39
N PRO A 458 -31.32 -0.44 -9.69
CA PRO A 458 -31.27 -1.60 -8.84
C PRO A 458 -30.50 -1.28 -7.56
N VAL A 459 -31.19 -1.41 -6.43
CA VAL A 459 -30.63 -1.29 -5.07
C VAL A 459 -30.17 -2.68 -4.61
N GLU A 460 -29.00 -2.74 -3.97
CA GLU A 460 -28.42 -3.98 -3.39
C GLU A 460 -28.30 -5.18 -4.35
N ARG A 461 -28.28 -4.92 -5.66
CA ARG A 461 -28.19 -5.97 -6.66
C ARG A 461 -26.73 -6.38 -6.89
N PRO A 462 -26.32 -7.60 -6.52
CA PRO A 462 -24.96 -8.07 -6.74
C PRO A 462 -24.68 -8.25 -8.23
N MET A 463 -23.39 -8.15 -8.59
CA MET A 463 -22.91 -8.42 -9.95
C MET A 463 -23.67 -7.58 -11.00
N THR A 464 -23.57 -6.27 -10.87
CA THR A 464 -24.25 -5.31 -11.73
C THR A 464 -23.23 -4.35 -12.32
N TRP A 465 -23.31 -4.14 -13.63
CA TRP A 465 -22.60 -3.07 -14.32
C TRP A 465 -23.46 -1.82 -14.33
N TYR A 466 -22.83 -0.69 -14.07
CA TYR A 466 -23.43 0.63 -14.21
C TYR A 466 -22.63 1.42 -15.24
N LYS A 467 -23.34 2.21 -16.03
CA LYS A 467 -22.76 3.15 -17.00
C LYS A 467 -23.46 4.48 -16.86
N THR A 468 -22.70 5.55 -16.98
CA THR A 468 -23.22 6.91 -17.00
C THR A 468 -22.29 7.77 -17.86
N ASP A 469 -22.84 8.80 -18.50
CA ASP A 469 -22.06 9.76 -19.29
C ASP A 469 -22.18 11.13 -18.60
N PHE A 470 -21.06 11.85 -18.46
CA PHE A 470 -21.02 13.13 -17.76
C PHE A 470 -20.05 14.10 -18.44
N ASN A 471 -20.30 15.41 -18.28
CA ASN A 471 -19.38 16.44 -18.73
C ASN A 471 -18.24 16.61 -17.73
N SER A 472 -17.03 16.88 -18.22
CA SER A 472 -15.90 17.20 -17.34
C SER A 472 -16.23 18.40 -16.44
N PRO A 473 -15.87 18.34 -15.14
CA PRO A 473 -15.87 19.51 -14.27
C PRO A 473 -15.02 20.65 -14.84
N PHE A 474 -15.32 21.90 -14.44
CA PHE A 474 -14.58 23.09 -14.90
C PHE A 474 -13.35 23.31 -14.01
N GLY A 475 -12.34 23.96 -14.59
CA GLY A 475 -11.12 24.35 -13.88
C GLY A 475 -10.01 23.32 -13.97
N THR A 476 -9.00 23.51 -13.13
CA THR A 476 -7.77 22.71 -13.11
C THR A 476 -7.58 21.96 -11.80
N ASN A 477 -8.59 22.01 -10.91
CA ASN A 477 -8.55 21.28 -9.64
C ASN A 477 -8.62 19.77 -9.90
N PRO A 478 -7.96 18.96 -9.07
CA PRO A 478 -8.09 17.51 -9.15
C PRO A 478 -9.54 17.05 -9.02
N VAL A 479 -9.90 16.00 -9.77
CA VAL A 479 -11.26 15.44 -9.81
C VAL A 479 -11.23 14.02 -9.27
N VAL A 480 -12.23 13.71 -8.45
CA VAL A 480 -12.43 12.37 -7.87
C VAL A 480 -13.84 11.88 -8.18
N VAL A 481 -14.02 10.57 -8.23
CA VAL A 481 -15.34 9.95 -8.32
C VAL A 481 -15.74 9.52 -6.91
N ASP A 482 -16.80 10.13 -6.37
CA ASP A 482 -17.36 9.67 -5.10
C ASP A 482 -18.13 8.36 -5.32
N MET A 483 -17.63 7.30 -4.70
CA MET A 483 -18.21 5.96 -4.78
C MET A 483 -19.05 5.62 -3.55
N GLN A 484 -19.27 6.55 -2.62
CA GLN A 484 -20.14 6.33 -1.47
C GLN A 484 -21.54 5.84 -1.88
N GLY A 485 -22.10 4.94 -1.07
CA GLY A 485 -23.33 4.22 -1.38
C GLY A 485 -23.14 3.00 -2.31
N MET A 486 -21.95 2.79 -2.87
CA MET A 486 -21.61 1.56 -3.59
C MET A 486 -21.08 0.48 -2.64
N GLY A 487 -20.98 -0.76 -3.12
CA GLY A 487 -20.42 -1.89 -2.36
C GLY A 487 -18.93 -2.08 -2.58
N LYS A 488 -18.59 -3.02 -3.46
CA LYS A 488 -17.24 -3.32 -3.93
C LYS A 488 -17.27 -3.46 -5.45
N GLY A 489 -16.23 -2.99 -6.13
CA GLY A 489 -16.10 -3.20 -7.56
C GLY A 489 -14.86 -2.57 -8.15
N HIS A 490 -15.00 -2.20 -9.42
CA HIS A 490 -13.96 -1.64 -10.27
C HIS A 490 -14.61 -0.53 -11.10
N ALA A 491 -13.94 0.60 -11.24
CA ALA A 491 -14.42 1.73 -12.00
C ALA A 491 -13.48 2.07 -13.17
N TRP A 492 -14.07 2.65 -14.22
CA TRP A 492 -13.38 3.08 -15.43
C TRP A 492 -13.92 4.44 -15.87
N VAL A 493 -13.04 5.25 -16.44
CA VAL A 493 -13.40 6.52 -17.07
C VAL A 493 -12.79 6.51 -18.47
N ASN A 494 -13.64 6.58 -19.50
CA ASN A 494 -13.23 6.56 -20.90
C ASN A 494 -12.42 5.32 -21.35
N GLY A 495 -12.56 4.20 -20.66
CA GLY A 495 -11.86 2.94 -20.97
C GLY A 495 -10.74 2.58 -20.00
N PRO A 496 -9.82 3.49 -19.65
CA PRO A 496 -8.86 3.28 -18.57
C PRO A 496 -9.53 3.01 -17.22
N SER A 497 -8.97 2.06 -16.48
CA SER A 497 -9.40 1.75 -15.13
C SER A 497 -8.87 2.78 -14.14
N ILE A 498 -9.77 3.36 -13.36
CA ILE A 498 -9.39 4.25 -12.24
C ILE A 498 -9.12 3.49 -10.92
N GLY A 499 -9.28 2.17 -10.92
CA GLY A 499 -8.94 1.32 -9.78
C GLY A 499 -10.13 0.62 -9.16
N ARG A 500 -9.84 -0.19 -8.13
CA ARG A 500 -10.86 -0.87 -7.33
C ARG A 500 -11.57 0.16 -6.44
N TYR A 501 -12.81 -0.12 -6.04
CA TYR A 501 -13.48 0.63 -4.99
C TYR A 501 -14.10 -0.34 -3.99
N TRP A 502 -14.08 0.02 -2.71
CA TRP A 502 -14.73 -0.78 -1.66
C TRP A 502 -15.26 0.06 -0.48
N PRO A 503 -16.09 1.08 -0.72
CA PRO A 503 -16.55 1.98 0.33
C PRO A 503 -17.49 1.32 1.35
N SER A 504 -18.02 0.13 1.08
CA SER A 504 -18.77 -0.62 2.09
C SER A 504 -17.87 -1.29 3.13
N PHE A 505 -16.54 -1.25 2.98
CA PHE A 505 -15.61 -1.75 3.98
C PHE A 505 -15.23 -0.58 4.90
N ILE A 506 -15.96 -0.51 6.02
CA ILE A 506 -15.81 0.55 7.00
C ILE A 506 -14.64 0.23 7.92
N SER A 507 -13.82 1.23 8.23
CA SER A 507 -12.75 1.13 9.21
C SER A 507 -13.29 0.99 10.64
N SER A 508 -12.45 0.60 11.59
CA SER A 508 -12.85 0.59 13.01
C SER A 508 -13.22 2.01 13.48
N ALA A 509 -14.32 2.13 14.22
CA ALA A 509 -14.76 3.40 14.82
C ALA A 509 -13.85 3.88 15.97
N ASP A 510 -13.05 3.00 16.56
CA ASP A 510 -12.24 3.30 17.74
C ASP A 510 -10.80 3.63 17.38
N GLY A 511 -10.13 4.45 18.18
CA GLY A 511 -8.68 4.66 18.12
C GLY A 511 -8.20 5.62 17.03
N CYS A 512 -9.06 6.56 16.62
CA CYS A 512 -8.63 7.85 16.08
C CYS A 512 -8.67 8.88 17.22
N SER A 513 -7.87 9.92 17.11
CA SER A 513 -7.88 11.04 18.07
C SER A 513 -7.89 12.35 17.28
N ASP A 514 -8.57 13.36 17.83
CA ASP A 514 -8.57 14.72 17.29
C ASP A 514 -7.19 15.39 17.42
N THR A 515 -6.30 14.82 18.24
CA THR A 515 -4.93 15.30 18.43
C THR A 515 -3.92 14.19 18.15
N CYS A 516 -2.77 14.57 17.61
CA CYS A 516 -1.67 13.67 17.31
C CYS A 516 -0.40 14.27 17.92
N ASP A 517 0.11 13.66 18.99
CA ASP A 517 1.34 14.13 19.62
C ASP A 517 2.54 13.71 18.78
N TYR A 518 3.36 14.66 18.32
CA TYR A 518 4.56 14.36 17.53
C TYR A 518 5.66 13.70 18.37
N ARG A 519 5.64 13.82 19.70
CA ARG A 519 6.78 13.46 20.56
C ARG A 519 6.91 11.96 20.79
N GLY A 520 8.15 11.47 20.83
CA GLY A 520 8.50 10.06 21.04
C GLY A 520 8.38 9.20 19.77
N ASP A 521 8.86 7.96 19.86
CA ASP A 521 8.93 7.07 18.70
C ASP A 521 7.58 6.86 18.02
N TYR A 522 7.58 7.02 16.70
CA TYR A 522 6.42 6.72 15.87
C TYR A 522 6.11 5.23 15.86
N LYS A 523 4.83 4.89 16.07
CA LYS A 523 4.31 3.53 16.02
C LYS A 523 3.01 3.52 15.21
N LEU A 524 3.02 2.76 14.12
CA LEU A 524 1.97 2.70 13.11
C LEU A 524 0.55 2.53 13.70
N GLU A 525 0.39 1.63 14.68
CA GLU A 525 -0.93 1.25 15.21
C GLU A 525 -1.41 2.09 16.41
N LYS A 526 -0.58 3.00 16.95
CA LYS A 526 -0.82 3.59 18.28
C LYS A 526 -0.80 5.11 18.34
N LYS A 527 -0.20 5.79 17.37
CA LYS A 527 0.06 7.22 17.51
C LYS A 527 -0.99 8.09 16.84
N CYS A 528 -1.14 7.96 15.52
CA CYS A 528 -1.96 8.89 14.76
C CYS A 528 -2.66 8.20 13.59
N SER A 529 -3.98 8.21 13.62
CA SER A 529 -4.83 7.68 12.56
C SER A 529 -6.09 8.53 12.44
N THR A 530 -6.61 8.62 11.23
CA THR A 530 -7.85 9.33 10.88
C THR A 530 -8.81 8.38 10.15
N ASN A 531 -9.99 8.88 9.77
CA ASN A 531 -10.99 8.13 9.00
C ASN A 531 -11.54 6.90 9.75
N CYS A 532 -11.76 7.00 11.07
CA CYS A 532 -12.39 5.95 11.87
C CYS A 532 -13.91 5.91 11.66
N GLY A 533 -14.48 4.72 11.51
CA GLY A 533 -15.92 4.53 11.32
C GLY A 533 -16.41 4.94 9.93
N GLU A 534 -15.49 5.21 9.01
CA GLU A 534 -15.74 5.70 7.67
C GLU A 534 -15.23 4.69 6.62
N PRO A 535 -15.68 4.79 5.35
CA PRO A 535 -15.15 4.01 4.24
C PRO A 535 -13.62 4.10 4.14
N SER A 536 -12.93 2.94 4.16
CA SER A 536 -11.46 2.88 4.05
C SER A 536 -10.94 3.25 2.67
#